data_AF-A0A2V9H2P2-F1
#
_entry.id   AF-A0A2V9H2P2-F1
#
_cell.length_a   1.000
_cell.length_b   1.000
_cell.length_c   1.000
_cell.angle_alpha   90.00
_cell.angle_beta   90.00
_cell.angle_gamma   90.00
#
_symmetry.space_group_name_H-M   'P 1'
#
loop_
_entity.id
_entity.type
_entity.pdbx_description
1 polymer ?
#
loop_
_entity_poly.entity_id
_entity_poly.type
_entity_poly.pdbx_seq_one_letter_code
_entity_poly.pdbx_strand_id
1 'polypeptide(L)'
;TKEQLIYLQLEAEGLRLLPVGTRREIAESIQRSPKTETLPVANGTALLIEIGTARRAVESQLKQLARIEEMVVSDPEIMRGTPVFKGTRIPVDLVADMLAQGATAEEILEGYPTLSKEKIAIAPLYMRAFPRRGRPGRRPWQGKKARGRKSFPLSSLLRSA
;
A
#
# COMPACT_ATOMS: atom_id res chain seq x y z
N THR A 1 12.66 -10.44 -2.77
CA THR A 1 13.55 -10.04 -3.87
C THR A 1 12.70 -9.64 -5.08
N LYS A 2 13.29 -9.10 -6.17
CA LYS A 2 12.52 -8.72 -7.37
C LYS A 2 11.84 -9.93 -8.02
N GLU A 3 12.51 -11.07 -8.01
CA GLU A 3 12.05 -12.33 -8.57
C GLU A 3 10.79 -12.83 -7.85
N GLN A 4 10.74 -12.68 -6.52
CA GLN A 4 9.56 -13.00 -5.73
C GLN A 4 8.37 -12.08 -6.07
N LEU A 5 8.62 -10.81 -6.37
CA LEU A 5 7.56 -9.89 -6.79
C LEU A 5 7.01 -10.27 -8.16
N ILE A 6 7.87 -10.69 -9.10
CA ILE A 6 7.45 -11.21 -10.42
C ILE A 6 6.56 -12.45 -10.22
N TYR A 7 6.97 -13.39 -9.37
CA TYR A 7 6.15 -14.56 -9.05
C TYR A 7 4.81 -14.18 -8.41
N LEU A 8 4.79 -13.24 -7.46
CA LEU A 8 3.56 -12.76 -6.83
C LEU A 8 2.61 -12.08 -7.83
N GLN A 9 3.15 -11.33 -8.78
CA GLN A 9 2.40 -10.70 -9.86
C GLN A 9 1.72 -11.78 -10.73
N LEU A 10 2.48 -12.79 -11.16
CA LEU A 10 1.93 -13.91 -11.93
C LEU A 10 0.91 -14.73 -11.13
N GLU A 11 1.10 -14.88 -9.82
CA GLU A 11 0.08 -15.47 -8.93
C GLU A 11 -1.21 -14.68 -8.89
N ALA A 12 -1.14 -13.35 -8.83
CA ALA A 12 -2.31 -12.48 -8.86
C ALA A 12 -3.03 -12.53 -10.22
N GLU A 13 -2.29 -12.73 -11.31
CA GLU A 13 -2.81 -12.85 -12.68
C GLU A 13 -3.46 -14.20 -12.99
N GLY A 14 -3.11 -15.26 -12.25
CA GLY A 14 -3.80 -16.54 -12.39
C GLY A 14 -3.03 -17.80 -12.01
N LEU A 15 -1.71 -17.74 -11.73
CA LEU A 15 -0.95 -18.95 -11.40
C LEU A 15 -1.50 -19.71 -10.19
N ARG A 16 -2.23 -19.04 -9.29
CA ARG A 16 -2.90 -19.66 -8.14
C ARG A 16 -3.86 -20.79 -8.51
N LEU A 17 -4.35 -20.82 -9.75
CA LEU A 17 -5.21 -21.87 -10.29
C LEU A 17 -4.43 -23.17 -10.63
N LEU A 18 -3.11 -23.10 -10.72
CA LEU A 18 -2.27 -24.25 -11.06
C LEU A 18 -1.93 -25.10 -9.82
N PRO A 19 -1.66 -26.41 -10.02
CA PRO A 19 -1.18 -27.29 -8.97
C PRO A 19 0.06 -26.73 -8.26
N VAL A 20 0.19 -27.04 -6.96
CA VAL A 20 1.30 -26.55 -6.12
C VAL A 20 2.67 -26.94 -6.69
N GLY A 21 2.81 -28.14 -7.25
CA GLY A 21 4.05 -28.62 -7.88
C GLY A 21 4.46 -27.73 -9.06
N THR A 22 3.51 -27.43 -9.95
CA THR A 22 3.71 -26.54 -11.10
C THR A 22 4.09 -25.13 -10.66
N ARG A 23 3.37 -24.56 -9.68
CA ARG A 23 3.69 -23.25 -9.12
C ARG A 23 5.12 -23.17 -8.55
N ARG A 24 5.53 -24.22 -7.83
CA ARG A 24 6.89 -24.31 -7.28
C ARG A 24 7.95 -24.37 -8.38
N GLU A 25 7.73 -25.16 -9.43
CA GLU A 25 8.63 -25.25 -10.58
C GLU A 25 8.78 -23.89 -11.28
N ILE A 26 7.68 -23.16 -11.48
CA ILE A 26 7.68 -21.82 -12.04
C ILE A 26 8.47 -20.85 -11.14
N ALA A 27 8.24 -20.89 -9.82
CA ALA A 27 8.96 -20.06 -8.86
C ALA A 27 10.48 -20.31 -8.91
N GLU A 28 10.89 -21.57 -8.93
CA GLU A 28 12.31 -21.95 -9.04
C GLU A 28 12.91 -21.52 -10.38
N SER A 29 12.16 -21.63 -11.48
CA SER A 29 12.60 -21.24 -12.81
C SER A 29 12.76 -19.72 -12.94
N ILE A 30 11.86 -18.93 -12.36
CA ILE A 30 11.97 -17.47 -12.28
C ILE A 30 13.22 -17.07 -11.46
N GLN A 31 13.51 -17.78 -10.37
CA GLN A 31 14.72 -17.51 -9.58
C GLN A 31 16.01 -17.80 -10.36
N ARG A 32 16.05 -18.90 -11.12
CA ARG A 32 17.23 -19.27 -11.93
C ARG A 32 17.43 -18.33 -13.11
N SER A 33 16.35 -17.99 -13.81
CA SER A 33 16.39 -17.22 -15.06
C SER A 33 15.33 -16.11 -15.07
N PRO A 34 15.51 -15.03 -14.28
CA PRO A 34 14.51 -13.98 -14.13
C PRO A 34 14.34 -13.10 -15.38
N LYS A 35 15.25 -13.22 -16.35
CA LYS A 35 15.22 -12.42 -17.59
C LYS A 35 14.45 -13.09 -18.73
N THR A 36 14.03 -14.33 -18.56
CA THR A 36 13.29 -15.08 -19.57
C THR A 36 11.97 -14.39 -19.90
N GLU A 37 11.64 -14.27 -21.18
CA GLU A 37 10.36 -13.66 -21.60
C GLU A 37 9.19 -14.64 -21.41
N THR A 38 9.41 -15.92 -21.69
CA THR A 38 8.37 -16.96 -21.66
C THR A 38 8.90 -18.27 -21.06
N LEU A 39 8.11 -18.91 -20.20
CA LEU A 39 8.43 -20.24 -19.65
C LEU A 39 7.40 -21.28 -20.07
N PRO A 40 7.81 -22.36 -20.77
CA PRO A 40 6.96 -23.52 -20.97
C PRO A 40 6.83 -24.31 -19.67
N VAL A 41 5.63 -24.81 -19.38
CA VAL A 41 5.36 -25.63 -18.19
C VAL A 41 5.54 -27.11 -18.53
N ALA A 42 6.51 -27.79 -17.90
CA ALA A 42 6.94 -29.13 -18.31
C ALA A 42 5.96 -30.27 -17.95
N ASN A 43 5.05 -30.08 -16.99
CA ASN A 43 4.19 -31.15 -16.46
C ASN A 43 2.91 -31.38 -17.30
N GLY A 44 3.06 -31.73 -18.58
CA GLY A 44 1.96 -32.20 -19.44
C GLY A 44 0.92 -31.13 -19.82
N THR A 45 1.19 -29.86 -19.53
CA THR A 45 0.36 -28.72 -19.95
C THR A 45 1.00 -28.02 -21.13
N ALA A 46 0.23 -27.67 -22.15
CA ALA A 46 0.69 -26.82 -23.26
C ALA A 46 0.73 -25.32 -22.89
N LEU A 47 0.90 -25.00 -21.59
CA LEU A 47 0.86 -23.63 -21.10
C LEU A 47 2.23 -22.98 -21.23
N LEU A 48 2.21 -21.75 -21.73
CA LEU A 48 3.37 -20.88 -21.83
C LEU A 48 3.08 -19.62 -21.00
N ILE A 49 3.94 -19.37 -20.03
CA ILE A 49 3.77 -18.28 -19.07
C ILE A 49 4.63 -17.11 -19.53
N GLU A 50 3.99 -15.97 -19.79
CA GLU A 50 4.68 -14.73 -20.13
C GLU A 50 5.20 -14.05 -18.85
N ILE A 51 6.51 -14.01 -18.70
CA ILE A 51 7.18 -13.40 -17.52
C ILE A 51 7.61 -11.98 -17.83
N GLY A 52 7.90 -11.70 -19.10
CA GLY A 52 8.32 -10.36 -19.53
C GLY A 52 7.28 -9.30 -19.19
N THR A 53 5.99 -9.60 -19.36
CA THR A 53 4.86 -8.72 -19.02
C THR A 53 4.80 -8.47 -17.51
N ALA A 54 4.79 -9.52 -16.71
CA ALA A 54 4.79 -9.42 -15.25
C ALA A 54 6.01 -8.66 -14.70
N ARG A 55 7.21 -8.90 -15.25
CA ARG A 55 8.43 -8.17 -14.90
C ARG A 55 8.29 -6.68 -15.16
N ARG A 56 7.86 -6.28 -16.37
CA ARG A 56 7.67 -4.86 -16.73
C ARG A 56 6.62 -4.20 -15.83
N ALA A 57 5.55 -4.90 -15.49
CA ALA A 57 4.52 -4.41 -14.58
C ALA A 57 5.11 -4.15 -13.18
N VAL A 58 5.84 -5.11 -12.62
CA VAL A 58 6.50 -4.98 -11.31
C VAL A 58 7.50 -3.82 -11.31
N GLU A 59 8.33 -3.70 -12.34
CA GLU A 59 9.31 -2.61 -12.46
C GLU A 59 8.63 -1.23 -12.50
N SER A 60 7.55 -1.11 -13.27
CA SER A 60 6.75 0.13 -13.33
C SER A 60 6.15 0.49 -11.97
N GLN A 61 5.57 -0.48 -11.27
CA GLN A 61 5.00 -0.30 -9.94
C GLN A 61 6.05 0.10 -8.90
N LEU A 62 7.22 -0.54 -8.91
CA LEU A 62 8.34 -0.18 -8.02
C LEU A 62 8.83 1.25 -8.27
N LYS A 63 8.90 1.67 -9.54
CA LYS A 63 9.25 3.05 -9.90
C LYS A 63 8.21 4.05 -9.40
N GLN A 64 6.92 3.71 -9.46
CA GLN A 64 5.86 4.55 -8.89
C GLN A 64 5.94 4.63 -7.37
N LEU A 65 6.21 3.52 -6.69
CA LEU A 65 6.36 3.47 -5.24
C LEU A 65 7.56 4.31 -4.75
N ALA A 66 8.70 4.25 -5.45
CA ALA A 66 9.86 5.08 -5.13
C ALA A 66 9.53 6.58 -5.22
N ARG A 67 8.80 7.02 -6.26
CA ARG A 67 8.33 8.41 -6.38
C ARG A 67 7.40 8.81 -5.25
N ILE A 68 6.55 7.90 -4.78
CA ILE A 68 5.68 8.12 -3.62
C ILE A 68 6.52 8.40 -2.37
N GLU A 69 7.52 7.56 -2.09
CA GLU A 69 8.41 7.70 -0.93
C GLU A 69 9.24 8.98 -0.98
N GLU A 70 9.54 9.50 -2.17
CA GLU A 70 10.20 10.79 -2.36
C GLU A 70 9.30 11.97 -1.97
N MET A 71 7.98 11.87 -2.15
CA MET A 71 7.04 12.98 -1.97
C MET A 71 6.24 12.93 -0.66
N VAL A 72 6.14 11.77 -0.01
CA VAL A 72 5.35 11.54 1.20
C VAL A 72 6.25 11.20 2.37
N VAL A 73 5.93 11.71 3.56
CA VAL A 73 6.59 11.36 4.82
C VAL A 73 5.57 11.01 5.87
N SER A 74 5.90 10.04 6.71
CA SER A 74 5.12 9.64 7.88
C SER A 74 6.04 9.65 9.09
N ASP A 75 5.89 10.66 9.93
CA ASP A 75 6.72 10.87 11.12
C ASP A 75 5.83 10.99 12.36
N PRO A 76 6.05 10.22 13.45
CA PRO A 76 5.31 10.36 14.70
C PRO A 76 5.24 11.79 15.26
N GLU A 77 6.25 12.62 15.00
CA GLU A 77 6.29 14.03 15.42
C GLU A 77 5.44 14.94 14.52
N ILE A 78 5.12 14.50 13.30
CA ILE A 78 4.30 15.23 12.33
C ILE A 78 2.92 14.60 12.24
N MET A 79 1.89 15.30 12.72
CA MET A 79 0.50 14.81 12.69
C MET A 79 0.34 13.38 13.24
N ARG A 80 1.12 13.02 14.27
CA ARG A 80 1.11 11.71 14.93
C ARG A 80 1.36 10.53 13.97
N GLY A 81 2.18 10.73 12.94
CA GLY A 81 2.48 9.70 11.94
C GLY A 81 1.42 9.56 10.85
N THR A 82 0.52 10.54 10.71
CA THR A 82 -0.34 10.60 9.53
C THR A 82 0.53 10.88 8.30
N PRO A 83 0.39 10.13 7.19
CA PRO A 83 1.13 10.42 5.97
C PRO A 83 0.81 11.80 5.42
N VAL A 84 1.82 12.64 5.30
CA VAL A 84 1.72 14.02 4.77
C VAL A 84 2.66 14.22 3.59
N PHE A 85 2.36 15.21 2.73
CA PHE A 85 3.31 15.62 1.71
C PHE A 85 4.56 16.25 2.34
N LYS A 86 5.75 15.89 1.85
CA LYS A 86 7.01 16.42 2.37
C LYS A 86 7.04 17.95 2.27
N GLY A 87 7.48 18.58 3.36
CA GLY A 87 7.52 20.04 3.50
C GLY A 87 6.18 20.68 3.83
N THR A 88 5.11 19.91 4.06
CA THR A 88 3.80 20.42 4.45
C THR A 88 3.22 19.64 5.64
N ARG A 89 2.14 20.15 6.22
CA ARG A 89 1.28 19.42 7.17
C ARG A 89 -0.06 19.06 6.51
N ILE A 90 -0.04 18.81 5.21
CA ILE A 90 -1.23 18.47 4.43
C ILE A 90 -1.27 16.95 4.27
N PRO A 91 -2.30 16.27 4.81
CA PRO A 91 -2.44 14.83 4.68
C PRO A 91 -2.64 14.40 3.22
N VAL A 92 -2.03 13.28 2.85
CA VAL A 92 -2.17 12.72 1.50
C VAL A 92 -3.59 12.24 1.24
N ASP A 93 -4.22 11.68 2.26
CA ASP A 93 -5.56 11.12 2.20
C ASP A 93 -6.64 12.19 2.06
N LEU A 94 -6.43 13.38 2.63
CA LEU A 94 -7.28 14.56 2.40
C LEU A 94 -7.33 14.93 0.91
N VAL A 95 -6.17 15.06 0.26
CA VAL A 95 -6.10 15.41 -1.17
C VAL A 95 -6.70 14.31 -2.03
N ALA A 96 -6.47 13.04 -1.68
CA ALA A 96 -7.08 11.92 -2.38
C ALA A 96 -8.62 11.93 -2.25
N ASP A 97 -9.16 12.26 -1.08
CA ASP A 97 -10.61 12.39 -0.87
C ASP A 97 -11.20 13.56 -1.68
N MET A 98 -10.51 14.70 -1.75
CA MET A 98 -10.95 15.85 -2.57
C MET A 98 -11.04 15.47 -4.05
N LEU A 99 -10.00 14.80 -4.59
CA LEU A 99 -10.01 14.29 -5.96
C LEU A 99 -11.14 13.27 -6.18
N ALA A 100 -11.38 12.38 -5.22
CA ALA A 100 -12.46 11.40 -5.29
C ALA A 100 -13.86 12.04 -5.24
N GLN A 101 -13.98 13.21 -4.61
CA GLN A 101 -15.20 14.02 -4.58
C GLN A 101 -15.38 14.90 -5.82
N GLY A 102 -14.44 14.86 -6.77
CA GLY A 102 -14.53 15.57 -8.05
C GLY A 102 -13.81 16.92 -8.10
N ALA A 103 -13.05 17.29 -7.06
CA ALA A 103 -12.22 18.49 -7.12
C ALA A 103 -11.12 18.35 -8.18
N THR A 104 -10.87 19.41 -8.92
CA THR A 104 -9.78 19.49 -9.91
C THR A 104 -8.44 19.78 -9.23
N ALA A 105 -7.34 19.47 -9.92
CA ALA A 105 -6.01 19.77 -9.38
C ALA A 105 -5.79 21.28 -9.19
N GLU A 106 -6.39 22.10 -10.06
CA GLU A 106 -6.37 23.56 -10.00
C GLU A 106 -7.05 24.09 -8.73
N GLU A 107 -8.28 23.65 -8.44
CA GLU A 107 -9.00 24.04 -7.22
C GLU A 107 -8.25 23.63 -5.94
N ILE A 108 -7.63 22.45 -5.95
CA ILE A 108 -6.81 21.99 -4.83
C ILE A 108 -5.58 22.88 -4.65
N LEU A 109 -4.94 23.32 -5.74
CA LEU A 109 -3.79 24.22 -5.67
C LEU A 109 -4.16 25.63 -5.20
N GLU A 110 -5.35 26.13 -5.55
CA GLU A 110 -5.85 27.40 -5.03
C GLU A 110 -6.00 27.35 -3.50
N GLY A 111 -6.54 26.26 -2.96
CA GLY A 111 -6.66 26.06 -1.51
C GLY A 111 -5.33 25.72 -0.82
N TYR A 112 -4.42 25.04 -1.52
CA TYR A 112 -3.14 24.55 -0.99
C TYR A 112 -1.97 24.90 -1.93
N PRO A 113 -1.56 26.18 -2.00
CA PRO A 113 -0.54 26.65 -2.97
C PRO A 113 0.87 26.10 -2.71
N THR A 114 1.11 25.46 -1.56
CA THR A 114 2.38 24.79 -1.23
C THR A 114 2.51 23.40 -1.85
N LEU A 115 1.42 22.86 -2.43
CA LEU A 115 1.45 21.61 -3.17
C LEU A 115 1.91 21.83 -4.60
N SER A 116 2.39 20.75 -5.23
CA SER A 116 2.67 20.70 -6.66
C SER A 116 1.65 19.80 -7.34
N LYS A 117 1.43 19.99 -8.65
CA LYS A 117 0.56 19.10 -9.45
C LYS A 117 1.00 17.63 -9.35
N GLU A 118 2.31 17.39 -9.26
CA GLU A 118 2.87 16.04 -9.08
C GLU A 118 2.45 15.41 -7.75
N LYS A 119 2.50 16.17 -6.64
CA LYS A 119 2.03 15.71 -5.33
C LYS A 119 0.53 15.40 -5.34
N ILE A 120 -0.27 16.22 -6.03
CA ILE A 120 -1.71 15.96 -6.16
C ILE A 120 -1.96 14.66 -6.95
N ALA A 121 -1.28 14.48 -8.08
CA ALA A 121 -1.43 13.29 -8.92
C ALA A 121 -1.03 11.99 -8.21
N ILE A 122 -0.13 12.05 -7.22
CA ILE A 122 0.35 10.88 -6.49
C ILE A 122 -0.59 10.44 -5.35
N ALA A 123 -1.45 11.34 -4.87
CA ALA A 123 -2.36 11.07 -3.75
C ALA A 123 -3.25 9.82 -3.93
N PRO A 124 -3.98 9.64 -5.06
CA PRO A 124 -4.80 8.44 -5.24
C PRO A 124 -3.95 7.17 -5.37
N LEU A 125 -2.75 7.26 -5.94
CA LEU A 125 -1.83 6.12 -6.04
C LEU A 125 -1.34 5.69 -4.66
N TYR A 126 -1.02 6.66 -3.78
CA TYR A 126 -0.69 6.40 -2.39
C TYR A 126 -1.83 5.65 -1.68
N MET A 127 -3.07 6.13 -1.80
CA MET A 127 -4.21 5.52 -1.13
C MET A 127 -4.51 4.09 -1.62
N ARG A 128 -4.22 3.80 -2.89
CA ARG A 128 -4.33 2.43 -3.43
C ARG A 128 -3.25 1.50 -2.86
N ALA A 129 -2.03 1.99 -2.70
CA ALA A 129 -0.92 1.21 -2.14
C ALA A 129 -1.04 1.04 -0.61
N PHE A 130 -1.51 2.07 0.08
CA PHE A 130 -1.63 2.16 1.53
C PHE A 130 -3.06 2.53 1.93
N PRO A 131 -4.04 1.62 1.77
CA PRO A 131 -5.42 1.91 2.11
C PRO A 131 -5.58 2.22 3.60
N ARG A 132 -6.56 3.07 3.92
CA ARG A 132 -6.87 3.44 5.30
C ARG A 132 -7.10 2.20 6.14
N ARG A 133 -6.40 2.11 7.27
CA ARG A 133 -6.69 1.09 8.27
C ARG A 133 -8.03 1.42 8.92
N GLY A 134 -9.07 0.68 8.54
CA GLY A 134 -10.39 0.82 9.12
C GLY A 134 -10.40 0.53 10.62
N ARG A 135 -11.46 0.99 11.30
CA ARG A 135 -11.75 0.57 12.67
C ARG A 135 -11.82 -0.96 12.70
N PRO A 136 -11.14 -1.65 13.64
CA PRO A 136 -11.29 -3.09 13.80
C PRO A 136 -12.77 -3.45 13.85
N GLY A 137 -13.22 -4.32 12.94
CA GLY A 137 -14.65 -4.67 12.81
C GLY A 137 -15.22 -5.30 14.08
N ARG A 138 -14.36 -5.85 14.95
CA ARG A 138 -14.67 -6.26 16.32
C ARG A 138 -13.78 -5.53 17.29
N ARG A 139 -14.33 -5.14 18.44
CA ARG A 139 -13.51 -4.53 19.50
C ARG A 139 -12.55 -5.61 20.01
N PRO A 140 -11.24 -5.34 20.18
CA PRO A 140 -10.28 -6.33 20.70
C PRO A 140 -10.62 -6.89 22.09
N TRP A 141 -11.47 -6.18 22.84
CA TRP A 141 -11.97 -6.58 24.16
C TRP A 141 -13.41 -7.12 24.13
N GLN A 142 -14.02 -7.27 22.96
CA GLN A 142 -15.35 -7.88 22.83
C GLN A 142 -15.29 -9.32 23.37
N GLY A 143 -16.13 -9.64 24.34
CA GLY A 143 -16.16 -10.95 25.02
C GLY A 143 -15.16 -11.11 26.18
N LYS A 144 -14.29 -10.14 26.44
CA LYS A 144 -13.43 -10.16 27.64
C LYS A 144 -14.20 -9.61 28.84
N LYS A 145 -14.32 -10.37 29.94
CA LYS A 145 -14.84 -9.85 31.22
C LYS A 145 -13.92 -8.73 31.71
N ALA A 146 -14.50 -7.60 32.12
CA ALA A 146 -13.76 -6.52 32.76
C ALA A 146 -13.10 -7.08 34.04
N ARG A 147 -11.80 -6.85 34.20
CA ARG A 147 -11.06 -7.29 35.41
C ARG A 147 -11.39 -6.46 36.65
N GLY A 148 -11.99 -5.28 36.46
CA GLY A 148 -12.41 -4.39 37.53
C GLY A 148 -12.81 -3.02 36.98
N ARG A 149 -13.43 -2.20 37.83
CA ARG A 149 -13.77 -0.79 37.54
C ARG A 149 -13.05 0.08 38.55
N LYS A 150 -12.25 1.04 38.07
CA LYS A 150 -11.70 2.12 38.90
C LYS A 150 -12.44 3.40 38.53
N SER A 151 -12.88 4.16 39.54
CA SER A 151 -13.45 5.48 39.38
C SER A 151 -12.49 6.48 40.01
N PHE A 152 -12.13 7.51 39.26
CA PHE A 152 -11.28 8.59 39.76
C PHE A 152 -12.11 9.87 39.74
N PRO A 153 -12.42 10.46 40.91
CA PRO A 153 -13.11 11.75 40.94
C PRO A 153 -12.21 12.80 40.30
N LEU A 154 -12.77 13.67 39.45
CA LEU A 154 -11.99 14.70 38.74
C LEU A 154 -11.20 15.60 39.72
N SER A 155 -11.80 15.84 40.89
CA SER A 155 -11.20 16.60 42.00
C SER A 155 -9.95 15.98 42.62
N SER A 156 -9.67 14.69 42.39
CA SER A 156 -8.43 14.04 42.85
C SER A 156 -7.30 14.12 41.82
N LEU A 157 -7.61 14.35 40.54
CA LEU A 157 -6.61 14.44 39.46
C LEU A 157 -6.09 15.87 39.26
N LEU A 158 -6.87 16.88 39.68
CA LEU A 158 -6.54 18.29 39.51
C LEU A 158 -5.72 18.89 40.68
N ARG A 159 -5.43 18.14 41.74
CA ARG A 159 -4.66 18.63 42.92
C ARG A 159 -3.15 18.48 42.80
N SER A 160 -2.67 17.91 41.71
CA SER A 160 -1.25 17.64 41.48
C SER A 160 -0.69 18.39 40.26
N ALA A 161 -1.28 19.54 39.94
CA ALA A 161 -0.77 20.48 38.93
C ALA A 161 -0.22 21.73 39.61
#